data_AF-A0A2A5E780-F1
#
_entry.id   AF-A0A2A5E780-F1
#
_cell.length_a   1.000
_cell.length_b   1.000
_cell.length_c   1.000
_cell.angle_alpha   90.00
_cell.angle_beta   90.00
_cell.angle_gamma   90.00
#
_symmetry.space_group_name_H-M   'P 1'
#
loop_
_entity.id
_entity.type
_entity.pdbx_description
1 polymer ?
#
loop_
_entity_poly.entity_id
_entity_poly.type
_entity_poly.pdbx_seq_one_letter_code
_entity_poly.pdbx_strand_id
1 'polypeptide(L)'
;MRYIEGKPLNEPATLSWRTEQGNTGVEFSGYQYIIAKLIQSGVNQKYLPFVYRFLTFSIFYTALFFLLYSILDKEKWLYKGLFFLGLISSPLLLYYGYNFLPDMLGLSLILWCFYLFNKDFEKYFYLILLISGLSLLIKTSSGIYFISFMAVYFLRYWNKWNKKLIFGGIIFASIGGAVAYYDIFIVNGRNTIYNSYVFLSNTMPTKSWSEFIQIFDTASRFTGDYFNGAQRILIALLVLVGITRIKTISFKNKNTQIFILIFLGLLSILLLFGVQYMNHDYYVIGTFMPITLYFIIKGVAYISEYIHPRTSLLLAGVFAITSFSIANQKYFNRMSEHVWINGYREVYYRNWLIGAENKIDKLIAKDDLVFSVYSPEPNLPLVYLNRKGITLNTEEMGRKGDPFGWLMKYHKTKYVICNSRFVNSFERDQPDFIANSTVIYQDSQFLLYQTNGY
;
A
#
# COMPACT_ATOMS: atom_id res chain seq x y z
N MET A 1 1.05 -6.53 -12.34
CA MET A 1 1.91 -7.73 -12.46
C MET A 1 1.43 -8.57 -13.62
N ARG A 2 2.32 -9.26 -14.32
CA ARG A 2 2.05 -9.99 -15.57
C ARG A 2 1.43 -11.39 -15.37
N TYR A 3 0.76 -11.62 -14.25
CA TYR A 3 0.11 -12.91 -13.98
C TYR A 3 -1.02 -13.23 -14.96
N ILE A 4 -1.65 -12.21 -15.55
CA ILE A 4 -2.69 -12.37 -16.58
C ILE A 4 -2.13 -13.03 -17.84
N GLU A 5 -0.83 -12.91 -18.08
CA GLU A 5 -0.12 -13.54 -19.20
C GLU A 5 0.29 -15.00 -18.90
N GLY A 6 -0.13 -15.56 -17.76
CA GLY A 6 0.14 -16.95 -17.41
C GLY A 6 1.42 -17.18 -16.59
N LYS A 7 2.15 -16.11 -16.22
CA LYS A 7 3.31 -16.20 -15.32
C LYS A 7 2.93 -16.94 -14.01
N PRO A 8 3.77 -17.86 -13.51
CA PRO A 8 3.52 -18.55 -12.25
C PRO A 8 3.69 -17.58 -11.06
N LEU A 9 3.05 -17.90 -9.93
CA LEU A 9 3.06 -17.04 -8.73
C LEU A 9 4.48 -16.71 -8.25
N ASN A 10 5.37 -17.71 -8.28
CA ASN A 10 6.77 -17.55 -7.88
C ASN A 10 7.58 -16.73 -8.88
N GLU A 11 7.07 -16.39 -10.08
CA GLU A 11 7.72 -15.50 -11.06
C GLU A 11 6.98 -14.18 -11.27
N PRO A 12 7.01 -13.28 -10.27
CA PRO A 12 6.49 -11.95 -10.46
C PRO A 12 7.26 -11.20 -11.54
N ALA A 13 6.49 -10.53 -12.40
CA ALA A 13 7.02 -9.64 -13.42
C ALA A 13 6.16 -8.38 -13.55
N THR A 14 6.82 -7.26 -13.86
CA THR A 14 6.18 -5.98 -14.18
C THR A 14 6.16 -5.74 -15.70
N LEU A 15 5.46 -4.71 -16.14
CA LEU A 15 5.47 -4.32 -17.57
C LEU A 15 6.79 -3.65 -17.95
N SER A 16 7.52 -3.12 -16.97
CA SER A 16 8.85 -2.55 -17.13
C SER A 16 9.89 -3.64 -17.36
N TRP A 17 10.58 -3.57 -18.49
CA TRP A 17 11.66 -4.44 -18.92
C TRP A 17 13.04 -3.89 -18.55
N ARG A 18 13.11 -3.13 -17.44
CA ARG A 18 14.37 -2.75 -16.81
C ARG A 18 15.22 -3.94 -16.39
N THR A 19 14.57 -5.10 -16.28
CA THR A 19 15.17 -6.41 -16.08
C THR A 19 14.77 -7.34 -17.20
N GLU A 20 15.46 -8.48 -17.33
CA GLU A 20 15.12 -9.50 -18.32
C GLU A 20 13.65 -9.92 -18.20
N GLN A 21 12.88 -9.66 -19.27
CA GLN A 21 11.42 -9.88 -19.35
C GLN A 21 10.60 -9.19 -18.23
N GLY A 22 11.17 -8.18 -17.56
CA GLY A 22 10.53 -7.50 -16.43
C GLY A 22 10.39 -8.34 -15.17
N ASN A 23 11.13 -9.46 -15.06
CA ASN A 23 11.15 -10.29 -13.86
C ASN A 23 11.74 -9.53 -12.68
N THR A 24 11.16 -9.69 -11.50
CA THR A 24 11.57 -8.92 -10.31
C THR A 24 11.31 -9.73 -9.04
N GLY A 25 11.96 -9.38 -7.93
CA GLY A 25 11.59 -9.84 -6.60
C GLY A 25 10.60 -8.86 -5.98
N VAL A 26 9.46 -9.36 -5.49
CA VAL A 26 8.43 -8.55 -4.82
C VAL A 26 7.81 -9.33 -3.67
N GLU A 27 7.34 -8.62 -2.64
CA GLU A 27 6.51 -9.15 -1.56
C GLU A 27 5.41 -10.08 -2.11
N PHE A 28 4.97 -11.04 -1.30
CA PHE A 28 4.06 -12.08 -1.76
C PHE A 28 2.80 -11.51 -2.40
N SER A 29 2.62 -11.86 -3.66
CA SER A 29 1.63 -11.28 -4.56
C SER A 29 0.47 -12.24 -4.86
N GLY A 30 0.18 -13.15 -3.93
CA GLY A 30 -0.88 -14.15 -4.08
C GLY A 30 -2.25 -13.54 -4.35
N TYR A 31 -2.52 -12.36 -3.78
CA TYR A 31 -3.77 -11.63 -4.05
C TYR A 31 -3.87 -11.16 -5.50
N GLN A 32 -2.81 -10.55 -6.03
CA GLN A 32 -2.70 -10.15 -7.43
C GLN A 32 -2.83 -11.36 -8.36
N TYR A 33 -2.23 -12.50 -7.97
CA TYR A 33 -2.30 -13.75 -8.72
C TYR A 33 -3.72 -14.33 -8.78
N ILE A 34 -4.43 -14.40 -7.65
CA ILE A 34 -5.84 -14.87 -7.61
C ILE A 34 -6.72 -13.99 -8.50
N ILE A 35 -6.57 -12.68 -8.43
CA ILE A 35 -7.32 -11.76 -9.29
C ILE A 35 -6.99 -11.99 -10.77
N ALA A 36 -5.72 -12.19 -11.11
CA ALA A 36 -5.33 -12.50 -12.48
C ALA A 36 -5.94 -13.83 -12.97
N LYS A 37 -6.05 -14.84 -12.10
CA LYS A 37 -6.73 -16.11 -12.44
C LYS A 37 -8.22 -15.92 -12.69
N LEU A 38 -8.89 -15.03 -11.96
CA LEU A 38 -10.28 -14.66 -12.22
C LEU A 38 -10.45 -13.95 -13.58
N ILE A 39 -9.48 -13.12 -13.99
CA ILE A 39 -9.48 -12.55 -15.35
C ILE A 39 -9.28 -13.64 -16.40
N GLN A 40 -8.34 -14.56 -16.19
CA GLN A 40 -8.08 -15.68 -17.10
C GLN A 40 -9.28 -16.63 -17.24
N SER A 41 -10.16 -16.73 -16.25
CA SER A 41 -11.37 -17.56 -16.33
C SER A 41 -12.50 -16.93 -17.17
N GLY A 42 -12.26 -15.82 -17.87
CA GLY A 42 -13.20 -15.23 -18.83
C GLY A 42 -13.77 -13.86 -18.42
N VAL A 43 -13.37 -13.29 -17.28
CA VAL A 43 -13.73 -11.91 -16.94
C VAL A 43 -12.92 -10.96 -17.82
N ASN A 44 -13.59 -10.03 -18.49
CA ASN A 44 -12.92 -9.08 -19.38
C ASN A 44 -11.86 -8.25 -18.60
N GLN A 45 -10.63 -8.22 -19.12
CA GLN A 45 -9.47 -7.54 -18.52
C GLN A 45 -9.75 -6.06 -18.20
N LYS A 46 -10.64 -5.38 -18.92
CA LYS A 46 -11.02 -3.99 -18.62
C LYS A 46 -11.60 -3.80 -17.21
N TYR A 47 -12.16 -4.85 -16.62
CA TYR A 47 -12.69 -4.84 -15.26
C TYR A 47 -11.64 -5.11 -14.19
N LEU A 48 -10.41 -5.49 -14.55
CA LEU A 48 -9.34 -5.78 -13.60
C LEU A 48 -9.13 -4.65 -12.56
N PRO A 49 -9.02 -3.36 -12.96
CA PRO A 49 -8.92 -2.25 -12.00
C PRO A 49 -10.07 -2.22 -10.99
N PHE A 50 -11.30 -2.40 -11.48
CA PHE A 50 -12.50 -2.38 -10.66
C PHE A 50 -12.52 -3.55 -9.68
N VAL A 51 -12.34 -4.78 -10.18
CA VAL A 51 -12.35 -6.01 -9.37
C VAL A 51 -11.33 -5.92 -8.24
N TYR A 52 -10.11 -5.50 -8.54
CA TYR A 52 -9.05 -5.38 -7.54
C TYR A 52 -9.41 -4.40 -6.43
N ARG A 53 -9.78 -3.16 -6.81
CA ARG A 53 -10.10 -2.10 -5.86
C ARG A 53 -11.35 -2.44 -5.04
N PHE A 54 -12.37 -3.00 -5.69
CA PHE A 54 -13.61 -3.40 -5.04
C PHE A 54 -13.39 -4.51 -4.01
N LEU A 55 -12.64 -5.56 -4.36
CA LEU A 55 -12.34 -6.64 -3.42
C LEU A 55 -11.47 -6.15 -2.26
N THR A 56 -10.45 -5.33 -2.54
CA THR A 56 -9.57 -4.76 -1.49
C THR A 56 -10.39 -3.91 -0.52
N PHE A 57 -11.21 -3.00 -1.06
CA PHE A 57 -12.11 -2.16 -0.26
C PHE A 57 -13.14 -2.98 0.52
N SER A 58 -13.69 -4.05 -0.06
CA SER A 58 -14.68 -4.91 0.60
C SER A 58 -14.08 -5.66 1.80
N ILE A 59 -12.85 -6.16 1.68
CA ILE A 59 -12.15 -6.82 2.78
C ILE A 59 -11.88 -5.81 3.92
N PHE A 60 -11.46 -4.59 3.57
CA PHE A 60 -11.27 -3.51 4.54
C PHE A 60 -12.57 -3.09 5.24
N TYR A 61 -13.61 -2.81 4.45
CA TYR A 61 -14.93 -2.41 4.90
C TYR A 61 -15.48 -3.43 5.90
N THR A 62 -15.46 -4.72 5.53
CA THR A 62 -15.99 -5.79 6.39
C THR A 62 -15.18 -5.96 7.66
N ALA A 63 -13.84 -5.94 7.59
CA ALA A 63 -12.99 -6.04 8.78
C ALA A 63 -13.27 -4.92 9.79
N LEU A 64 -13.34 -3.68 9.31
CA LEU A 64 -13.64 -2.53 10.16
C LEU A 64 -15.08 -2.58 10.69
N PHE A 65 -16.05 -2.96 9.86
CA PHE A 65 -17.45 -3.09 10.23
C PHE A 65 -17.63 -4.10 11.39
N PHE A 66 -17.11 -5.31 11.24
CA PHE A 66 -17.23 -6.34 12.26
C PHE A 66 -16.49 -5.97 13.55
N LEU A 67 -15.29 -5.38 13.45
CA LEU A 67 -14.56 -4.90 14.61
C LEU A 67 -15.36 -3.84 15.38
N LEU A 68 -15.86 -2.82 14.68
CA LEU A 68 -16.60 -1.71 15.27
C LEU A 68 -17.91 -2.17 15.90
N TYR A 69 -18.70 -2.95 15.17
CA TYR A 69 -20.01 -3.43 15.67
C TYR A 69 -19.87 -4.39 16.85
N SER A 70 -18.77 -5.14 16.92
CA SER A 70 -18.44 -6.01 18.05
C SER A 70 -18.02 -5.25 19.30
N ILE A 71 -17.25 -4.17 19.16
CA ILE A 71 -16.77 -3.40 20.31
C ILE A 71 -17.84 -2.41 20.81
N LEU A 72 -18.63 -1.83 19.91
CA LEU A 72 -19.73 -0.91 20.24
C LEU A 72 -21.06 -1.66 20.40
N ASP A 73 -21.06 -2.89 20.90
CA ASP A 73 -22.24 -3.76 20.99
C ASP A 73 -23.44 -3.11 21.70
N LYS A 74 -23.18 -2.36 22.78
CA LYS A 74 -24.19 -1.63 23.57
C LYS A 74 -24.84 -0.43 22.87
N GLU A 75 -24.22 0.10 21.82
CA GLU A 75 -24.70 1.31 21.15
C GLU A 75 -25.82 1.03 20.15
N LYS A 76 -26.57 2.07 19.75
CA LYS A 76 -27.60 1.96 18.72
C LYS A 76 -26.98 1.85 17.32
N TRP A 77 -27.64 1.12 16.42
CA TRP A 77 -27.15 0.88 15.05
C TRP A 77 -26.81 2.17 14.29
N LEU A 78 -27.62 3.23 14.43
CA LEU A 78 -27.40 4.50 13.73
C LEU A 78 -26.11 5.19 14.21
N TYR A 79 -25.84 5.14 15.53
CA TYR A 79 -24.57 5.66 16.09
C TYR A 79 -23.38 4.88 15.53
N LYS A 80 -23.45 3.54 15.52
CA LYS A 80 -22.40 2.68 14.94
C LYS A 80 -22.18 2.99 13.47
N GLY A 81 -23.26 3.16 12.69
CA GLY A 81 -23.21 3.51 11.28
C GLY A 81 -22.53 4.86 11.03
N LEU A 82 -22.92 5.91 11.75
CA LEU A 82 -22.30 7.23 11.63
C LEU A 82 -20.83 7.22 12.06
N PHE A 83 -20.50 6.57 13.17
CA PHE A 83 -19.12 6.48 13.61
C PHE A 83 -18.25 5.68 12.63
N PHE A 84 -18.78 4.58 12.09
CA PHE A 84 -18.14 3.82 11.02
C PHE A 84 -17.90 4.68 9.77
N LEU A 85 -18.90 5.44 9.33
CA LEU A 85 -18.77 6.38 8.21
C LEU A 85 -17.68 7.43 8.49
N GLY A 86 -17.60 7.94 9.71
CA GLY A 86 -16.56 8.90 10.10
C GLY A 86 -15.14 8.32 10.09
N LEU A 87 -14.96 7.05 10.48
CA LEU A 87 -13.65 6.38 10.45
C LEU A 87 -13.23 5.99 9.03
N ILE A 88 -14.13 5.38 8.25
CA ILE A 88 -13.81 4.97 6.88
C ILE A 88 -13.56 6.19 5.97
N SER A 89 -14.16 7.34 6.31
CA SER A 89 -13.90 8.63 5.66
C SER A 89 -12.67 9.36 6.22
N SER A 90 -11.62 8.63 6.62
CA SER A 90 -10.28 9.23 6.67
C SER A 90 -9.82 9.45 5.23
N PRO A 91 -9.31 10.63 4.83
CA PRO A 91 -8.78 10.82 3.48
C PRO A 91 -7.75 9.76 3.05
N LEU A 92 -6.86 9.38 3.97
CA LEU A 92 -5.89 8.30 3.74
C LEU A 92 -6.58 6.96 3.45
N LEU A 93 -7.50 6.54 4.33
CA LEU A 93 -8.15 5.23 4.21
C LEU A 93 -9.12 5.18 3.03
N LEU A 94 -9.76 6.29 2.68
CA LEU A 94 -10.64 6.36 1.50
C LEU A 94 -9.82 6.29 0.21
N TYR A 95 -8.74 7.07 0.11
CA TYR A 95 -7.88 7.11 -1.07
C TYR A 95 -7.18 5.77 -1.31
N TYR A 96 -6.57 5.19 -0.27
CA TYR A 96 -5.82 3.94 -0.41
C TYR A 96 -6.72 2.70 -0.34
N GLY A 97 -7.85 2.77 0.37
CA GLY A 97 -8.80 1.66 0.52
C GLY A 97 -9.42 1.23 -0.81
N TYR A 98 -9.61 2.16 -1.74
CA TYR A 98 -10.04 1.87 -3.12
C TYR A 98 -8.87 2.00 -4.11
N ASN A 99 -7.74 1.35 -3.80
CA ASN A 99 -6.50 1.42 -4.58
C ASN A 99 -5.86 0.03 -4.76
N PHE A 100 -4.66 -0.01 -5.35
CA PHE A 100 -3.94 -1.23 -5.66
C PHE A 100 -2.95 -1.69 -4.58
N LEU A 101 -2.85 -0.96 -3.47
CA LEU A 101 -1.79 -1.19 -2.48
C LEU A 101 -2.07 -2.43 -1.61
N PRO A 102 -1.05 -3.29 -1.41
CA PRO A 102 -1.15 -4.41 -0.48
C PRO A 102 -1.29 -3.97 0.99
N ASP A 103 -0.87 -2.75 1.33
CA ASP A 103 -0.94 -2.18 2.67
C ASP A 103 -2.36 -2.18 3.26
N MET A 104 -3.38 -1.93 2.43
CA MET A 104 -4.77 -2.00 2.87
C MET A 104 -5.22 -3.43 3.16
N LEU A 105 -4.75 -4.41 2.41
CA LEU A 105 -5.04 -5.82 2.69
C LEU A 105 -4.39 -6.24 4.01
N GLY A 106 -3.13 -5.87 4.23
CA GLY A 106 -2.44 -6.09 5.50
C GLY A 106 -3.21 -5.48 6.68
N LEU A 107 -3.57 -4.19 6.59
CA LEU A 107 -4.43 -3.53 7.57
C LEU A 107 -5.72 -4.33 7.83
N SER A 108 -6.43 -4.72 6.78
CA SER A 108 -7.73 -5.39 6.90
C SER A 108 -7.63 -6.74 7.61
N LEU A 109 -6.61 -7.54 7.29
CA LEU A 109 -6.38 -8.83 7.94
C LEU A 109 -6.04 -8.64 9.42
N ILE A 110 -5.26 -7.63 9.78
CA ILE A 110 -4.99 -7.32 11.19
C ILE A 110 -6.24 -6.81 11.92
N LEU A 111 -7.12 -6.03 11.28
CA LEU A 111 -8.39 -5.63 11.87
C LEU A 111 -9.31 -6.84 12.14
N TRP A 112 -9.31 -7.84 11.25
CA TRP A 112 -9.96 -9.14 11.50
C TRP A 112 -9.37 -9.86 12.71
N CYS A 113 -8.04 -9.86 12.85
CA CYS A 113 -7.38 -10.39 14.04
C CYS A 113 -7.81 -9.66 15.31
N PHE A 114 -7.92 -8.33 15.29
CA PHE A 114 -8.43 -7.56 16.44
C PHE A 114 -9.90 -7.86 16.75
N TYR A 115 -10.73 -8.11 15.74
CA TYR A 115 -12.11 -8.53 15.96
C TYR A 115 -12.16 -9.88 16.71
N LEU A 116 -11.38 -10.86 16.25
CA LEU A 116 -11.29 -12.18 16.89
C LEU A 116 -10.66 -12.10 18.29
N PHE A 117 -9.63 -11.28 18.46
CA PHE A 117 -8.96 -11.01 19.73
C PHE A 117 -9.93 -10.43 20.77
N ASN A 118 -10.79 -9.49 20.34
CA ASN A 118 -11.82 -8.90 21.18
C ASN A 118 -12.89 -9.93 21.56
N LYS A 119 -13.37 -10.70 20.58
CA LYS A 119 -14.44 -11.69 20.77
C LYS A 119 -14.04 -12.80 21.73
N ASP A 120 -12.96 -13.52 21.42
CA ASP A 120 -12.41 -14.58 22.29
C ASP A 120 -11.00 -14.98 21.81
N PHE A 121 -9.98 -14.26 22.28
CA PHE A 121 -8.58 -14.50 21.92
C PHE A 121 -8.15 -15.96 22.10
N GLU A 122 -8.55 -16.60 23.21
CA GLU A 122 -8.13 -17.97 23.49
C GLU A 122 -8.76 -18.94 22.51
N LYS A 123 -10.06 -18.82 22.25
CA LYS A 123 -10.76 -19.67 21.28
C LYS A 123 -10.17 -19.52 19.88
N TYR A 124 -9.99 -18.28 19.42
CA TYR A 124 -9.60 -17.98 18.04
C TYR A 124 -8.09 -17.88 17.80
N PHE A 125 -7.25 -18.19 18.78
CA PHE A 125 -5.79 -18.02 18.72
C PHE A 125 -5.13 -18.54 17.42
N TYR A 126 -5.44 -19.78 17.00
CA TYR A 126 -4.85 -20.32 15.76
C TYR A 126 -5.31 -19.58 14.50
N LEU A 127 -6.58 -19.19 14.45
CA LEU A 127 -7.10 -18.40 13.34
C LEU A 127 -6.44 -17.02 13.30
N ILE A 128 -6.22 -16.39 14.45
CA ILE A 128 -5.47 -15.14 14.56
C ILE A 128 -4.04 -15.33 14.03
N LEU A 129 -3.34 -16.40 14.40
CA LEU A 129 -1.99 -16.68 13.88
C LEU A 129 -1.98 -16.89 12.37
N LEU A 130 -2.95 -17.63 11.81
CA LEU A 130 -3.04 -17.86 10.38
C LEU A 130 -3.34 -16.56 9.61
N ILE A 131 -4.29 -15.75 10.08
CA ILE A 131 -4.67 -14.48 9.42
C ILE A 131 -3.54 -13.44 9.54
N SER A 132 -2.96 -13.28 10.72
CA SER A 132 -1.82 -12.36 10.90
C SER A 132 -0.55 -12.85 10.20
N GLY A 133 -0.35 -14.17 10.07
CA GLY A 133 0.69 -14.77 9.25
C GLY A 133 0.51 -14.50 7.75
N LEU A 134 -0.71 -14.61 7.25
CA LEU A 134 -1.05 -14.19 5.87
C LEU A 134 -0.83 -12.68 5.68
N SER A 135 -1.17 -11.87 6.68
CA SER A 135 -0.89 -10.43 6.65
C SER A 135 0.60 -10.13 6.59
N LEU A 136 1.42 -10.83 7.38
CA LEU A 136 2.88 -10.74 7.34
C LEU A 136 3.42 -11.13 5.96
N LEU A 137 2.88 -12.19 5.36
CA LEU A 137 3.30 -12.65 4.04
C LEU A 137 3.00 -11.62 2.95
N ILE A 138 1.81 -11.02 2.96
CA ILE A 138 1.40 -9.96 2.01
C ILE A 138 2.20 -8.68 2.23
N LYS A 139 2.44 -8.32 3.50
CA LYS A 139 3.15 -7.10 3.89
C LYS A 139 4.03 -7.37 5.10
N THR A 140 5.34 -7.34 4.89
CA THR A 140 6.31 -7.71 5.93
C THR A 140 6.18 -6.83 7.19
N SER A 141 5.81 -5.55 7.02
CA SER A 141 5.62 -4.62 8.14
C SER A 141 4.44 -4.98 9.07
N SER A 142 3.48 -5.80 8.61
CA SER A 142 2.42 -6.35 9.46
C SER A 142 2.94 -7.44 10.41
N GLY A 143 4.20 -7.88 10.27
CA GLY A 143 4.88 -8.83 11.14
C GLY A 143 4.87 -8.45 12.63
N ILE A 144 4.84 -7.15 12.96
CA ILE A 144 4.71 -6.67 14.35
C ILE A 144 3.51 -7.32 15.02
N TYR A 145 2.38 -7.40 14.33
CA TYR A 145 1.13 -7.91 14.88
C TYR A 145 1.16 -9.43 15.05
N PHE A 146 1.70 -10.15 14.05
CA PHE A 146 1.89 -11.59 14.11
C PHE A 146 2.74 -12.01 15.32
N ILE A 147 3.89 -11.34 15.49
CA ILE A 147 4.79 -11.55 16.64
C ILE A 147 4.06 -11.20 17.95
N SER A 148 3.35 -10.07 17.98
CA SER A 148 2.67 -9.61 19.19
C SER A 148 1.56 -10.56 19.63
N PHE A 149 0.73 -11.09 18.71
CA PHE A 149 -0.31 -12.05 19.08
C PHE A 149 0.26 -13.36 19.64
N MET A 150 1.34 -13.88 19.03
CA MET A 150 2.04 -15.05 19.57
C MET A 150 2.65 -14.76 20.94
N ALA A 151 3.31 -13.61 21.10
CA ALA A 151 3.96 -13.21 22.35
C ALA A 151 2.94 -13.02 23.49
N VAL A 152 1.76 -12.44 23.22
CA VAL A 152 0.66 -12.38 24.20
C VAL A 152 0.28 -13.79 24.67
N TYR A 153 0.11 -14.73 23.73
CA TYR A 153 -0.24 -16.11 24.08
C TYR A 153 0.86 -16.78 24.90
N PHE A 154 2.11 -16.65 24.46
CA PHE A 154 3.28 -17.17 25.17
C PHE A 154 3.35 -16.63 26.59
N LEU A 155 3.28 -15.33 26.81
CA LEU A 155 3.36 -14.72 28.15
C LEU A 155 2.25 -15.19 29.10
N ARG A 156 1.07 -15.55 28.59
CA ARG A 156 -0.03 -16.08 29.41
C ARG A 156 0.19 -17.53 29.85
N TYR A 157 0.96 -18.31 29.10
CA TYR A 157 1.11 -19.76 29.30
C TYR A 157 2.56 -20.22 29.47
N TRP A 158 3.55 -19.33 29.52
CA TRP A 158 4.98 -19.68 29.54
C TRP A 158 5.37 -20.60 30.71
N ASN A 159 4.70 -20.45 31.85
CA ASN A 159 4.95 -21.22 33.07
C ASN A 159 4.06 -22.47 33.20
N LYS A 160 3.33 -22.83 32.15
CA LYS A 160 2.41 -23.98 32.15
C LYS A 160 2.63 -24.81 30.90
N TRP A 161 2.65 -26.13 31.07
CA TRP A 161 2.57 -27.02 29.92
C TRP A 161 1.24 -26.82 29.19
N ASN A 162 1.30 -26.35 27.95
CA ASN A 162 0.12 -26.09 27.14
C ASN A 162 0.36 -26.59 25.71
N LYS A 163 -0.32 -27.69 25.33
CA LYS A 163 -0.27 -28.23 23.96
C LYS A 163 -0.65 -27.18 22.91
N LYS A 164 -1.56 -26.27 23.26
CA LYS A 164 -1.97 -25.17 22.38
C LYS A 164 -0.83 -24.20 22.09
N LEU A 165 -0.01 -23.90 23.10
CA LEU A 165 1.19 -23.09 22.97
C LEU A 165 2.24 -23.77 22.10
N ILE A 166 2.50 -25.07 22.31
CA ILE A 166 3.49 -25.83 21.53
C ILE A 166 3.09 -25.85 20.05
N PHE A 167 1.86 -26.25 19.74
CA PHE A 167 1.38 -26.28 18.36
C PHE A 167 1.30 -24.88 17.74
N GLY A 168 0.91 -23.87 18.54
CA GLY A 168 0.95 -22.47 18.11
C GLY A 168 2.36 -21.99 17.78
N GLY A 169 3.35 -22.40 18.57
CA GLY A 169 4.77 -22.13 18.33
C GLY A 169 5.28 -22.80 17.05
N ILE A 170 4.85 -24.04 16.77
CA ILE A 170 5.17 -24.71 15.50
C ILE A 170 4.57 -23.94 14.33
N ILE A 171 3.26 -23.62 14.36
CA ILE A 171 2.63 -22.81 13.31
C ILE A 171 3.35 -21.47 13.14
N PHE A 172 3.66 -20.80 14.24
CA PHE A 172 4.35 -19.52 14.23
C PHE A 172 5.72 -19.61 13.56
N ALA A 173 6.53 -20.61 13.95
CA ALA A 173 7.85 -20.86 13.37
C ALA A 173 7.77 -21.28 11.91
N SER A 174 6.79 -22.10 11.53
CA SER A 174 6.59 -22.51 10.13
C SER A 174 6.21 -21.33 9.24
N ILE A 175 5.27 -20.48 9.66
CA ILE A 175 4.88 -19.29 8.90
C ILE A 175 6.04 -18.28 8.84
N GLY A 176 6.66 -17.97 9.99
CA GLY A 176 7.78 -17.04 10.06
C GLY A 176 8.97 -17.52 9.22
N GLY A 177 9.29 -18.81 9.30
CA GLY A 177 10.32 -19.44 8.48
C GLY A 177 9.99 -19.44 6.99
N ALA A 178 8.74 -19.68 6.61
CA ALA A 178 8.31 -19.62 5.21
C ALA A 178 8.39 -18.19 4.64
N VAL A 179 7.98 -17.18 5.42
CA VAL A 179 8.10 -15.77 5.01
C VAL A 179 9.57 -15.38 4.88
N ALA A 180 10.40 -15.71 5.87
CA ALA A 180 11.84 -15.43 5.81
C ALA A 180 12.52 -16.11 4.62
N TYR A 181 12.16 -17.38 4.35
CA TYR A 181 12.63 -18.10 3.17
C TYR A 181 12.19 -17.40 1.87
N TYR A 182 10.91 -17.02 1.76
CA TYR A 182 10.40 -16.31 0.59
C TYR A 182 11.11 -14.98 0.38
N ASP A 183 11.30 -14.19 1.43
CA ASP A 183 11.98 -12.89 1.36
C ASP A 183 13.43 -13.04 0.91
N ILE A 184 14.20 -13.95 1.54
CA ILE A 184 15.61 -14.16 1.22
C ILE A 184 15.79 -14.72 -0.19
N PHE A 185 15.10 -15.80 -0.54
CA PHE A 185 15.37 -16.54 -1.78
C PHE A 185 14.57 -16.02 -2.97
N ILE A 186 13.33 -15.56 -2.77
CA ILE A 186 12.48 -15.08 -3.87
C ILE A 186 12.60 -13.56 -4.01
N VAL A 187 12.44 -12.78 -2.95
CA VAL A 187 12.47 -11.31 -3.09
C VAL A 187 13.90 -10.83 -3.32
N ASN A 188 14.78 -11.01 -2.34
CA ASN A 188 16.16 -10.53 -2.39
C ASN A 188 16.99 -11.29 -3.45
N GLY A 189 16.90 -12.63 -3.45
CA GLY A 189 17.60 -13.46 -4.44
C GLY A 189 17.31 -13.05 -5.88
N ARG A 190 16.04 -12.81 -6.23
CA ARG A 190 15.67 -12.37 -7.59
C ARG A 190 16.04 -10.93 -7.87
N ASN A 191 15.89 -10.04 -6.90
CA ASN A 191 16.32 -8.66 -7.08
C ASN A 191 17.83 -8.58 -7.34
N THR A 192 18.61 -9.44 -6.70
CA THR A 192 20.05 -9.59 -6.96
C THR A 192 20.32 -10.19 -8.35
N ILE A 193 19.68 -11.32 -8.69
CA ILE A 193 19.87 -12.00 -10.00
C ILE A 193 19.55 -11.07 -11.17
N TYR A 194 18.43 -10.33 -11.07
CA TYR A 194 17.96 -9.48 -12.16
C TYR A 194 18.45 -8.03 -12.06
N ASN A 195 19.26 -7.71 -11.05
CA ASN A 195 19.66 -6.33 -10.73
C ASN A 195 18.46 -5.36 -10.67
N SER A 196 17.37 -5.83 -10.06
CA SER A 196 16.11 -5.10 -9.94
C SER A 196 16.14 -4.17 -8.72
N TYR A 197 15.95 -2.88 -8.96
CA TYR A 197 15.84 -1.86 -7.91
C TYR A 197 14.39 -1.38 -7.71
N VAL A 198 13.42 -2.02 -8.35
CA VAL A 198 12.00 -1.59 -8.34
C VAL A 198 11.35 -1.81 -6.98
N PHE A 199 11.72 -2.89 -6.28
CA PHE A 199 11.23 -3.22 -4.95
C PHE A 199 12.43 -3.41 -4.03
N LEU A 200 12.72 -2.41 -3.21
CA LEU A 200 13.83 -2.47 -2.26
C LEU A 200 13.45 -3.38 -1.08
N SER A 201 14.27 -4.40 -0.84
CA SER A 201 14.12 -5.35 0.28
C SER A 201 15.17 -5.11 1.38
N ASN A 202 15.63 -3.86 1.53
CA ASN A 202 16.70 -3.50 2.44
C ASN A 202 16.19 -2.63 3.59
N THR A 203 16.74 -2.86 4.78
CA THR A 203 16.58 -1.96 5.91
C THR A 203 17.25 -0.62 5.62
N MET A 204 16.66 0.46 6.12
CA MET A 204 17.24 1.80 6.08
C MET A 204 17.24 2.34 7.51
N PRO A 205 18.15 1.81 8.34
CA PRO A 205 18.15 2.12 9.77
C PRO A 205 18.51 3.58 9.99
N THR A 206 17.88 4.16 10.99
CA THR A 206 18.15 5.52 11.46
C THR A 206 19.54 5.56 12.08
N LYS A 207 20.39 6.45 11.59
CA LYS A 207 21.82 6.56 11.91
C LYS A 207 22.11 7.54 13.04
N SER A 208 21.21 8.46 13.33
CA SER A 208 21.39 9.47 14.37
C SER A 208 20.07 9.94 14.97
N TRP A 209 20.14 10.59 16.14
CA TRP A 209 18.98 11.26 16.74
C TRP A 209 18.44 12.40 15.84
N SER A 210 19.33 13.10 15.13
CA SER A 210 18.90 14.16 14.19
C SER A 210 18.08 13.59 13.03
N GLU A 211 18.51 12.47 12.44
CA GLU A 211 17.75 11.78 11.40
C GLU A 211 16.42 11.23 11.94
N PHE A 212 16.41 10.72 13.18
CA PHE A 212 15.19 10.29 13.86
C PHE A 212 14.16 11.42 13.95
N ILE A 213 14.56 12.62 14.38
CA ILE A 213 13.67 13.78 14.44
C ILE A 213 13.24 14.23 13.04
N GLN A 214 14.16 14.20 12.07
CA GLN A 214 13.89 14.56 10.67
C GLN A 214 12.80 13.68 10.04
N ILE A 215 12.73 12.39 10.42
CA ILE A 215 11.67 11.48 9.96
C ILE A 215 10.29 12.04 10.35
N PHE A 216 10.11 12.46 11.59
CA PHE A 216 8.84 13.02 12.05
C PHE A 216 8.55 14.39 11.44
N ASP A 217 9.56 15.25 11.34
CA ASP A 217 9.41 16.57 10.72
C ASP A 217 8.96 16.46 9.26
N THR A 218 9.63 15.60 8.49
CA THR A 218 9.30 15.38 7.08
C THR A 218 7.95 14.68 6.91
N ALA A 219 7.67 13.64 7.72
CA ALA A 219 6.38 12.93 7.68
C ALA A 219 5.21 13.82 8.14
N SER A 220 5.47 14.88 8.91
CA SER A 220 4.43 15.80 9.41
C SER A 220 3.65 16.49 8.28
N ARG A 221 4.26 16.62 7.09
CA ARG A 221 3.59 17.18 5.89
C ARG A 221 2.35 16.40 5.48
N PHE A 222 2.28 15.10 5.80
CA PHE A 222 1.13 14.26 5.49
C PHE A 222 0.03 14.30 6.56
N THR A 223 0.26 14.97 7.70
CA THR A 223 -0.69 14.92 8.83
C THR A 223 -2.09 15.43 8.46
N GLY A 224 -2.17 16.44 7.59
CA GLY A 224 -3.43 16.97 7.06
C GLY A 224 -4.17 16.04 6.09
N ASP A 225 -3.53 14.97 5.65
CA ASP A 225 -4.14 13.94 4.80
C ASP A 225 -4.63 12.72 5.60
N TYR A 226 -4.35 12.66 6.91
CA TYR A 226 -4.95 11.64 7.78
C TYR A 226 -6.31 12.07 8.29
N PHE A 227 -6.36 13.27 8.90
CA PHE A 227 -7.53 13.93 9.48
C PHE A 227 -7.19 15.42 9.70
N ASN A 228 -8.21 16.27 9.87
CA ASN A 228 -7.97 17.68 10.23
C ASN A 228 -7.42 17.83 11.67
N GLY A 229 -6.93 19.01 12.02
CA GLY A 229 -6.31 19.27 13.33
C GLY A 229 -7.20 18.88 14.53
N ALA A 230 -8.47 19.28 14.52
CA ALA A 230 -9.43 18.96 15.59
C ALA A 230 -9.72 17.45 15.68
N GLN A 231 -9.90 16.78 14.54
CA GLN A 231 -10.10 15.34 14.47
C GLN A 231 -8.86 14.57 14.92
N ARG A 232 -7.64 15.04 14.63
CA ARG A 232 -6.40 14.42 15.13
C ARG A 232 -6.30 14.50 16.65
N ILE A 233 -6.64 15.65 17.24
CA ILE A 233 -6.70 15.80 18.70
C ILE A 233 -7.74 14.85 19.29
N LEU A 234 -8.95 14.83 18.72
CA LEU A 234 -10.00 13.90 19.14
C LEU A 234 -9.54 12.44 19.06
N ILE A 235 -8.93 12.03 17.96
CA ILE A 235 -8.39 10.68 17.77
C ILE A 235 -7.31 10.37 18.79
N ALA A 236 -6.37 11.28 19.03
CA ALA A 236 -5.33 11.10 20.04
C ALA A 236 -5.95 10.90 21.44
N LEU A 237 -6.93 11.72 21.81
CA LEU A 237 -7.68 11.57 23.06
C LEU A 237 -8.42 10.23 23.14
N LEU A 238 -9.08 9.80 22.05
CA LEU A 238 -9.78 8.51 22.01
C LEU A 238 -8.82 7.33 22.13
N VAL A 239 -7.65 7.38 21.48
CA VAL A 239 -6.61 6.37 21.64
C VAL A 239 -6.11 6.33 23.09
N LEU A 240 -5.80 7.49 23.68
CA LEU A 240 -5.36 7.59 25.08
C LEU A 240 -6.42 7.05 26.05
N VAL A 241 -7.69 7.37 25.85
CA VAL A 241 -8.80 6.81 26.65
C VAL A 241 -8.91 5.30 26.44
N GLY A 242 -8.82 4.82 25.20
CA GLY A 242 -8.83 3.38 24.90
C GLY A 242 -7.70 2.61 25.60
N ILE A 243 -6.52 3.21 25.71
CA ILE A 243 -5.36 2.63 26.41
C ILE A 243 -5.53 2.71 27.94
N THR A 244 -5.87 3.87 28.47
CA THR A 244 -5.97 4.09 29.94
C THR A 244 -7.12 3.33 30.58
N ARG A 245 -8.16 3.00 29.82
CA ARG A 245 -9.33 2.23 30.29
C ARG A 245 -9.19 0.72 30.12
N ILE A 246 -7.97 0.24 29.87
CA ILE A 246 -7.66 -1.17 30.12
C ILE A 246 -7.84 -1.41 31.62
N LYS A 247 -8.97 -2.05 31.99
CA LYS A 247 -9.51 -2.21 33.37
C LYS A 247 -8.46 -2.51 34.46
N THR A 248 -7.37 -3.16 34.09
CA THR A 248 -6.21 -3.38 34.93
C THR A 248 -4.97 -3.25 34.07
N ILE A 249 -4.14 -2.24 34.33
CA ILE A 249 -2.77 -2.16 33.80
C ILE A 249 -1.99 -3.26 34.53
N SER A 250 -2.02 -4.45 33.95
CA SER A 250 -1.38 -5.63 34.49
C SER A 250 -0.69 -6.34 33.35
N PHE A 251 0.52 -6.84 33.58
CA PHE A 251 1.20 -7.74 32.67
C PHE A 251 0.46 -9.06 32.45
N LYS A 252 -0.68 -9.31 33.13
CA LYS A 252 -1.59 -10.44 32.86
C LYS A 252 -2.77 -10.06 31.93
N ASN A 253 -3.02 -8.78 31.71
CA ASN A 253 -4.11 -8.30 30.86
C ASN A 253 -3.68 -8.34 29.39
N LYS A 254 -4.41 -9.11 28.57
CA LYS A 254 -4.10 -9.27 27.14
C LYS A 254 -4.05 -7.95 26.38
N ASN A 255 -4.89 -6.96 26.73
CA ASN A 255 -4.90 -5.65 26.06
C ASN A 255 -3.67 -4.81 26.44
N THR A 256 -3.21 -4.89 27.69
CA THR A 256 -1.96 -4.24 28.12
C THR A 256 -0.76 -4.88 27.43
N GLN A 257 -0.71 -6.21 27.41
CA GLN A 257 0.36 -6.96 26.74
C GLN A 257 0.45 -6.62 25.25
N ILE A 258 -0.68 -6.70 24.51
CA ILE A 258 -0.68 -6.44 23.07
C ILE A 258 -0.28 -4.99 22.75
N PHE A 259 -0.71 -4.02 23.56
CA PHE A 259 -0.31 -2.62 23.39
C PHE A 259 1.19 -2.43 23.55
N ILE A 260 1.77 -2.95 24.63
CA ILE A 260 3.21 -2.83 24.91
C ILE A 260 4.03 -3.50 23.81
N LEU A 261 3.65 -4.71 23.41
CA LEU A 261 4.37 -5.47 22.38
C LEU A 261 4.32 -4.78 21.02
N ILE A 262 3.14 -4.26 20.62
CA ILE A 262 3.02 -3.51 19.38
C ILE A 262 3.81 -2.20 19.46
N PHE A 263 3.77 -1.49 20.59
CA PHE A 263 4.53 -0.26 20.77
C PHE A 263 6.04 -0.50 20.59
N LEU A 264 6.57 -1.55 21.22
CA LEU A 264 7.97 -1.95 21.05
C LEU A 264 8.27 -2.31 19.59
N GLY A 265 7.40 -3.08 18.93
CA GLY A 265 7.57 -3.43 17.52
C GLY A 265 7.52 -2.22 16.57
N LEU A 266 6.63 -1.25 16.83
CA LEU A 266 6.56 0.00 16.08
C LEU A 266 7.82 0.83 16.26
N LEU A 267 8.36 0.92 17.48
CA LEU A 267 9.63 1.58 17.74
C LEU A 267 10.77 0.89 16.98
N SER A 268 10.82 -0.46 16.98
CA SER A 268 11.81 -1.21 16.21
C SER A 268 11.70 -0.93 14.70
N ILE A 269 10.49 -0.90 14.13
CA ILE A 269 10.31 -0.56 12.71
C ILE A 269 10.72 0.89 12.42
N LEU A 270 10.40 1.85 13.29
CA LEU A 270 10.84 3.23 13.11
C LEU A 270 12.37 3.36 13.14
N LEU A 271 13.05 2.57 13.96
CA LEU A 271 14.52 2.57 14.02
C LEU A 271 15.15 1.87 12.81
N LEU A 272 14.52 0.84 12.25
CA LEU A 272 15.07 0.04 11.14
C LEU A 272 14.67 0.52 9.74
N PHE A 273 13.53 1.21 9.63
CA PHE A 273 12.91 1.60 8.35
C PHE A 273 12.38 3.04 8.36
N GLY A 274 12.68 3.83 9.39
CA GLY A 274 12.13 5.17 9.59
C GLY A 274 12.26 6.11 8.38
N VAL A 275 13.38 6.03 7.65
CA VAL A 275 13.64 6.84 6.45
C VAL A 275 12.55 6.64 5.37
N GLN A 276 11.96 5.45 5.26
CA GLN A 276 10.92 5.17 4.26
C GLN A 276 9.63 5.99 4.52
N TYR A 277 9.33 6.32 5.78
CA TYR A 277 8.15 7.12 6.15
C TYR A 277 8.25 8.60 5.73
N MET A 278 9.44 9.09 5.39
CA MET A 278 9.63 10.46 4.89
C MET A 278 9.05 10.63 3.48
N ASN A 279 9.11 9.57 2.68
CA ASN A 279 8.82 9.61 1.25
C ASN A 279 7.38 9.22 0.94
N HIS A 280 6.78 8.35 1.76
CA HIS A 280 5.47 7.78 1.47
C HIS A 280 4.60 7.65 2.72
N ASP A 281 3.41 8.22 2.65
CA ASP A 281 2.41 8.21 3.73
C ASP A 281 1.71 6.86 3.91
N TYR A 282 1.63 6.06 2.84
CA TYR A 282 0.94 4.76 2.88
C TYR A 282 1.60 3.75 3.83
N TYR A 283 2.89 3.90 4.17
CA TYR A 283 3.55 3.01 5.13
C TYR A 283 2.87 3.02 6.51
N VAL A 284 2.16 4.09 6.86
CA VAL A 284 1.41 4.21 8.12
C VAL A 284 0.18 3.28 8.16
N ILE A 285 -0.35 2.90 6.99
CA ILE A 285 -1.56 2.07 6.86
C ILE A 285 -1.35 0.67 7.43
N GLY A 286 -0.30 -0.02 6.99
CA GLY A 286 -0.03 -1.39 7.44
C GLY A 286 0.57 -1.48 8.85
N THR A 287 1.14 -0.38 9.35
CA THR A 287 1.90 -0.36 10.62
C THR A 287 1.16 0.30 11.77
N PHE A 288 0.75 1.57 11.66
CA PHE A 288 0.15 2.31 12.78
C PHE A 288 -1.38 2.27 12.79
N MET A 289 -2.03 2.24 11.62
CA MET A 289 -3.49 2.30 11.54
C MET A 289 -4.22 1.15 12.24
N PRO A 290 -3.77 -0.13 12.22
CA PRO A 290 -4.51 -1.20 12.84
C PRO A 290 -4.69 -0.99 14.35
N ILE A 291 -3.60 -0.67 15.06
CA ILE A 291 -3.63 -0.41 16.51
C ILE A 291 -4.37 0.89 16.84
N THR A 292 -4.21 1.91 16.00
CA THR A 292 -4.88 3.21 16.14
C THR A 292 -6.40 3.03 16.06
N LEU A 293 -6.90 2.38 15.00
CA LEU A 293 -8.33 2.12 14.83
C LEU A 293 -8.89 1.25 15.97
N TYR A 294 -8.18 0.22 16.39
CA TYR A 294 -8.59 -0.63 17.51
C TYR A 294 -8.81 0.20 18.79
N PHE A 295 -7.85 1.04 19.17
CA PHE A 295 -7.96 1.84 20.39
C PHE A 295 -8.90 3.04 20.28
N ILE A 296 -9.07 3.64 19.10
CA ILE A 296 -10.12 4.64 18.87
C ILE A 296 -11.49 4.04 19.19
N ILE A 297 -11.81 2.86 18.62
CA ILE A 297 -13.11 2.21 18.82
C ILE A 297 -13.29 1.84 20.30
N LYS A 298 -12.23 1.37 20.98
CA LYS A 298 -12.26 1.10 22.42
C LYS A 298 -12.50 2.36 23.26
N GLY A 299 -11.85 3.47 22.93
CA GLY A 299 -12.03 4.75 23.60
C GLY A 299 -13.46 5.25 23.45
N VAL A 300 -14.02 5.14 22.25
CA VAL A 300 -15.42 5.50 21.98
C VAL A 300 -16.39 4.64 22.78
N ALA A 301 -16.19 3.31 22.78
CA ALA A 301 -17.02 2.39 23.55
C ALA A 301 -17.09 2.74 25.04
N TYR A 302 -15.99 3.26 25.58
CA TYR A 302 -15.94 3.70 26.96
C TYR A 302 -16.67 5.04 27.17
N ILE A 303 -16.38 6.04 26.33
CA ILE A 303 -16.93 7.40 26.51
C ILE A 303 -18.44 7.42 26.26
N SER A 304 -18.93 6.66 25.29
CA SER A 304 -20.34 6.69 24.90
C SER A 304 -21.28 6.26 26.03
N GLU A 305 -20.81 5.44 26.99
CA GLU A 305 -21.56 5.06 28.19
C GLU A 305 -21.87 6.24 29.12
N TYR A 306 -21.07 7.32 29.07
CA TYR A 306 -21.20 8.49 29.94
C TYR A 306 -21.86 9.70 29.26
N ILE A 307 -22.10 9.62 27.94
CA ILE A 307 -22.70 10.70 27.18
C ILE A 307 -24.15 10.33 26.86
N HIS A 308 -25.06 11.28 27.05
CA HIS A 308 -26.47 11.07 26.72
C HIS A 308 -26.62 10.61 25.25
N PRO A 309 -27.41 9.57 24.94
CA PRO A 309 -27.43 8.94 23.62
C PRO A 309 -27.73 9.89 22.45
N ARG A 310 -28.57 10.91 22.66
CA ARG A 310 -28.83 11.94 21.63
C ARG A 310 -27.60 12.80 21.34
N THR A 311 -26.82 13.13 22.37
CA THR A 311 -25.58 13.89 22.25
C THR A 311 -24.52 13.04 21.56
N SER A 312 -24.36 11.76 21.95
CA SER A 312 -23.46 10.82 21.28
C SER A 312 -23.80 10.70 19.79
N LEU A 313 -25.09 10.55 19.45
CA LEU A 313 -25.55 10.47 18.08
C LEU A 313 -25.23 11.75 17.28
N LEU A 314 -25.48 12.93 17.85
CA LEU A 314 -25.16 14.21 17.22
C LEU A 314 -23.65 14.33 16.96
N LEU A 315 -22.81 14.00 17.94
CA LEU A 315 -21.36 14.05 17.80
C LEU A 315 -20.85 13.07 16.73
N ALA A 316 -21.41 11.85 16.67
CA ALA A 316 -21.10 10.90 15.62
C ALA A 316 -21.53 11.40 14.23
N GLY A 317 -22.69 12.06 14.13
CA GLY A 317 -23.17 12.68 12.89
C GLY A 317 -22.25 13.81 12.42
N VAL A 318 -21.85 14.72 13.32
CA VAL A 318 -20.90 15.80 13.02
C VAL A 318 -19.55 15.23 12.59
N PHE A 319 -19.05 14.22 13.30
CA PHE A 319 -17.80 13.53 12.94
C PHE A 319 -17.91 12.91 11.54
N ALA A 320 -18.98 12.18 11.25
CA ALA A 320 -19.21 11.55 9.95
C ALA A 320 -19.24 12.55 8.80
N ILE A 321 -20.05 13.61 8.92
CA ILE A 321 -20.20 14.64 7.88
C ILE A 321 -18.89 15.39 7.64
N THR A 322 -18.20 15.76 8.71
CA THR A 322 -16.92 16.47 8.63
C THR A 322 -15.84 15.60 8.01
N SER A 323 -15.70 14.35 8.46
CA SER A 323 -14.76 13.38 7.88
C SER A 323 -15.04 13.13 6.40
N PHE A 324 -16.30 12.86 6.03
CA PHE A 324 -16.69 12.63 4.64
C PHE A 324 -16.37 13.82 3.75
N SER A 325 -16.71 15.03 4.18
CA SER A 325 -16.47 16.25 3.40
C SER A 325 -14.97 16.45 3.12
N ILE A 326 -14.12 16.27 4.14
CA ILE A 326 -12.67 16.42 4.01
C ILE A 326 -12.07 15.30 3.17
N ALA A 327 -12.47 14.04 3.42
CA ALA A 327 -11.98 12.91 2.65
C ALA A 327 -12.34 13.01 1.18
N ASN A 328 -13.54 13.47 0.85
CA ASN A 328 -13.96 13.68 -0.52
C ASN A 328 -13.10 14.73 -1.23
N GLN A 329 -12.90 15.90 -0.60
CA GLN A 329 -12.04 16.95 -1.14
C GLN A 329 -10.61 16.46 -1.38
N LYS A 330 -10.03 15.77 -0.39
CA LYS A 330 -8.66 15.25 -0.45
C LYS A 330 -8.51 14.09 -1.43
N TYR A 331 -9.52 13.24 -1.57
CA TYR A 331 -9.57 12.18 -2.57
C TYR A 331 -9.46 12.77 -3.98
N PHE A 332 -10.29 13.75 -4.31
CA PHE A 332 -10.24 14.40 -5.63
C PHE A 332 -8.94 15.17 -5.87
N ASN A 333 -8.37 15.81 -4.83
CA ASN A 333 -7.04 16.41 -4.92
C ASN A 333 -5.96 15.37 -5.26
N ARG A 334 -5.96 14.21 -4.60
CA ARG A 334 -5.01 13.11 -4.88
C ARG A 334 -5.23 12.43 -6.22
N MET A 335 -6.47 12.44 -6.69
CA MET A 335 -6.85 12.01 -8.03
C MET A 335 -6.64 13.11 -9.09
N SER A 336 -5.99 14.23 -8.79
CA SER A 336 -5.65 15.27 -9.78
C SER A 336 -4.19 15.14 -10.24
N GLU A 337 -3.78 15.81 -11.31
CA GLU A 337 -2.35 15.87 -11.68
C GLU A 337 -1.55 16.78 -10.77
N HIS A 338 -2.20 17.75 -10.13
CA HIS A 338 -1.58 18.72 -9.23
C HIS A 338 -2.05 18.45 -7.81
N VAL A 339 -1.33 17.56 -7.16
CA VAL A 339 -1.65 17.13 -5.80
C VAL A 339 -1.08 18.14 -4.83
N TRP A 340 -1.93 18.75 -4.04
CA TRP A 340 -1.51 19.67 -2.98
C TRP A 340 -1.39 18.96 -1.64
N ILE A 341 -0.18 18.89 -1.10
CA ILE A 341 0.15 18.30 0.20
C ILE A 341 0.74 19.39 1.07
N ASN A 342 0.00 19.81 2.11
CA ASN A 342 0.39 20.88 3.03
C ASN A 342 0.88 22.18 2.33
N GLY A 343 0.21 22.58 1.25
CA GLY A 343 0.58 23.78 0.48
C GLY A 343 1.68 23.56 -0.56
N TYR A 344 2.32 22.40 -0.60
CA TYR A 344 3.28 22.03 -1.63
C TYR A 344 2.60 21.31 -2.78
N ARG A 345 2.93 21.72 -4.02
CA ARG A 345 2.40 21.11 -5.24
C ARG A 345 3.32 19.99 -5.70
N GLU A 346 2.79 18.77 -5.74
CA GLU A 346 3.39 17.64 -6.43
C GLU A 346 2.70 17.43 -7.78
N VAL A 347 3.47 17.17 -8.84
CA VAL A 347 2.92 17.06 -10.20
C VAL A 347 3.10 15.66 -10.75
N TYR A 348 1.98 14.99 -11.02
CA TYR A 348 1.91 13.64 -11.59
C TYR A 348 1.30 13.71 -12.98
N TYR A 349 2.16 13.73 -14.01
CA TYR A 349 1.76 13.92 -15.40
C TYR A 349 1.17 12.64 -15.99
N ARG A 350 -0.10 12.38 -15.69
CA ARG A 350 -0.80 11.17 -16.13
C ARG A 350 -1.92 11.44 -17.14
N ASN A 351 -2.40 12.68 -17.29
CA ASN A 351 -3.57 12.96 -18.13
C ASN A 351 -3.28 12.65 -19.60
N TRP A 352 -2.06 12.89 -20.07
CA TRP A 352 -1.63 12.54 -21.43
C TRP A 352 -1.68 11.04 -21.72
N LEU A 353 -1.66 10.19 -20.69
CA LEU A 353 -1.76 8.74 -20.79
C LEU A 353 -3.21 8.23 -20.83
N ILE A 354 -4.19 9.05 -20.42
CA ILE A 354 -5.58 8.62 -20.36
C ILE A 354 -6.08 8.35 -21.79
N GLY A 355 -6.50 7.11 -22.05
CA GLY A 355 -6.94 6.67 -23.37
C GLY A 355 -5.82 6.51 -24.40
N ALA A 356 -4.54 6.56 -23.98
CA ALA A 356 -3.40 6.40 -24.88
C ALA A 356 -3.34 5.00 -25.52
N GLU A 357 -3.70 3.93 -24.79
CA GLU A 357 -3.83 2.57 -25.34
C GLU A 357 -4.68 2.54 -26.63
N ASN A 358 -5.90 3.12 -26.59
CA ASN A 358 -6.82 3.11 -27.73
C ASN A 358 -6.25 3.83 -28.96
N LYS A 359 -5.39 4.84 -28.75
CA LYS A 359 -4.78 5.63 -29.81
C LYS A 359 -3.66 4.85 -30.52
N ILE A 360 -2.90 4.06 -29.77
CA ILE A 360 -1.75 3.31 -30.31
C ILE A 360 -2.11 1.88 -30.75
N ASP A 361 -3.22 1.32 -30.27
CA ASP A 361 -3.61 -0.08 -30.51
C ASP A 361 -3.79 -0.44 -31.99
N LYS A 362 -4.11 0.55 -32.84
CA LYS A 362 -4.23 0.37 -34.29
C LYS A 362 -2.92 0.51 -35.05
N LEU A 363 -1.88 1.01 -34.39
CA LEU A 363 -0.62 1.40 -35.00
C LEU A 363 0.51 0.41 -34.69
N ILE A 364 0.49 -0.19 -33.51
CA ILE A 364 1.53 -1.11 -33.05
C ILE A 364 0.93 -2.40 -32.48
N ALA A 365 1.62 -3.52 -32.64
CA ALA A 365 1.15 -4.81 -32.12
C ALA A 365 1.16 -4.81 -30.58
N LYS A 366 0.40 -5.74 -29.97
CA LYS A 366 0.30 -5.82 -28.51
C LYS A 366 1.60 -6.23 -27.84
N ASP A 367 2.39 -7.05 -28.51
CA ASP A 367 3.66 -7.56 -28.03
C ASP A 367 4.86 -6.66 -28.36
N ASP A 368 4.66 -5.61 -29.15
CA ASP A 368 5.70 -4.62 -29.42
C ASP A 368 6.10 -3.89 -28.13
N LEU A 369 7.42 -3.75 -27.94
CA LEU A 369 7.96 -2.96 -26.83
C LEU A 369 7.80 -1.47 -27.13
N VAL A 370 7.43 -0.71 -26.10
CA VAL A 370 7.31 0.76 -26.15
C VAL A 370 8.21 1.39 -25.10
N PHE A 371 9.07 2.31 -25.53
CA PHE A 371 9.84 3.13 -24.59
C PHE A 371 9.11 4.44 -24.31
N SER A 372 8.80 4.72 -23.05
CA SER A 372 8.22 5.98 -22.61
C SER A 372 9.31 6.89 -22.05
N VAL A 373 9.57 8.00 -22.71
CA VAL A 373 10.66 8.92 -22.33
C VAL A 373 10.15 10.08 -21.46
N TYR A 374 11.06 10.66 -20.67
CA TYR A 374 10.78 11.75 -19.71
C TYR A 374 9.63 11.46 -18.74
N SER A 375 9.50 10.21 -18.33
CA SER A 375 8.45 9.75 -17.42
C SER A 375 9.11 9.22 -16.14
N PRO A 376 8.80 9.78 -14.95
CA PRO A 376 9.52 9.43 -13.74
C PRO A 376 9.13 8.06 -13.17
N GLU A 377 7.88 7.63 -13.33
CA GLU A 377 7.40 6.37 -12.75
C GLU A 377 7.69 5.17 -13.67
N PRO A 378 8.40 4.12 -13.19
CA PRO A 378 8.95 3.06 -14.05
C PRO A 378 7.91 2.19 -14.77
N ASN A 379 6.66 2.17 -14.28
CA ASN A 379 5.57 1.34 -14.79
C ASN A 379 4.31 2.13 -15.17
N LEU A 380 4.16 3.40 -14.75
CA LEU A 380 2.89 4.11 -14.90
C LEU A 380 2.50 4.26 -16.38
N PRO A 381 3.36 4.76 -17.29
CA PRO A 381 3.02 4.86 -18.70
C PRO A 381 2.65 3.50 -19.31
N LEU A 382 3.44 2.47 -19.00
CA LEU A 382 3.28 1.12 -19.54
C LEU A 382 1.93 0.50 -19.15
N VAL A 383 1.44 0.77 -17.94
CA VAL A 383 0.11 0.32 -17.49
C VAL A 383 -1.00 1.00 -18.29
N TYR A 384 -0.92 2.31 -18.52
CA TYR A 384 -1.94 3.04 -19.28
C TYR A 384 -1.91 2.75 -20.78
N LEU A 385 -0.74 2.41 -21.33
CA LEU A 385 -0.56 1.98 -22.71
C LEU A 385 -0.92 0.51 -22.89
N ASN A 386 -0.99 -0.25 -21.79
CA ASN A 386 -1.11 -1.70 -21.78
C ASN A 386 -0.07 -2.34 -22.72
N ARG A 387 1.19 -1.93 -22.54
CA ARG A 387 2.35 -2.39 -23.32
C ARG A 387 3.51 -2.74 -22.39
N LYS A 388 4.36 -3.65 -22.86
CA LYS A 388 5.65 -3.96 -22.26
C LYS A 388 6.69 -2.93 -22.76
N GLY A 389 7.72 -2.67 -21.97
CA GLY A 389 8.83 -1.80 -22.43
C GLY A 389 9.57 -1.11 -21.31
N ILE A 390 10.17 0.04 -21.59
CA ILE A 390 11.00 0.76 -20.62
C ILE A 390 10.50 2.18 -20.46
N THR A 391 10.52 2.67 -19.23
CA THR A 391 10.24 4.07 -18.94
C THR A 391 11.54 4.73 -18.52
N LEU A 392 11.94 5.82 -19.18
CA LEU A 392 13.15 6.60 -18.87
C LEU A 392 12.77 7.97 -18.32
N ASN A 393 13.39 8.39 -17.22
CA ASN A 393 13.15 9.70 -16.63
C ASN A 393 14.05 10.79 -17.26
N THR A 394 13.86 12.05 -16.87
CA THR A 394 14.63 13.18 -17.42
C THR A 394 16.14 13.05 -17.19
N GLU A 395 16.57 12.52 -16.04
CA GLU A 395 17.99 12.36 -15.73
C GLU A 395 18.65 11.34 -16.65
N GLU A 396 17.97 10.22 -16.90
CA GLU A 396 18.46 9.16 -17.76
C GLU A 396 18.52 9.59 -19.23
N MET A 397 17.51 10.33 -19.70
CA MET A 397 17.49 10.87 -21.06
C MET A 397 18.62 11.86 -21.33
N GLY A 398 19.03 12.63 -20.31
CA GLY A 398 20.09 13.64 -20.40
C GLY A 398 21.49 13.14 -19.99
N ARG A 399 21.66 11.86 -19.64
CA ARG A 399 22.92 11.34 -19.11
C ARG A 399 23.97 11.17 -20.22
N LYS A 400 25.20 11.60 -19.95
CA LYS A 400 26.37 11.33 -20.81
C LYS A 400 26.61 9.81 -20.92
N GLY A 401 26.79 9.30 -22.14
CA GLY A 401 26.98 7.87 -22.43
C GLY A 401 25.80 7.17 -23.09
N ASP A 402 24.73 7.91 -23.43
CA ASP A 402 23.56 7.43 -24.18
C ASP A 402 22.94 6.11 -23.67
N PRO A 403 22.45 6.08 -22.41
CA PRO A 403 21.77 4.91 -21.88
C PRO A 403 20.49 4.59 -22.66
N PHE A 404 19.84 5.60 -23.24
CA PHE A 404 18.65 5.44 -24.09
C PHE A 404 18.98 4.60 -25.34
N GLY A 405 19.98 5.00 -26.11
CA GLY A 405 20.37 4.29 -27.33
C GLY A 405 20.91 2.89 -27.05
N TRP A 406 21.67 2.71 -25.98
CA TRP A 406 22.09 1.37 -25.54
C TRP A 406 20.89 0.46 -25.24
N LEU A 407 19.90 0.95 -24.49
CA LEU A 407 18.70 0.19 -24.15
C LEU A 407 17.84 -0.13 -25.38
N MET A 408 17.70 0.83 -26.30
CA MET A 408 16.96 0.65 -27.56
C MET A 408 17.56 -0.51 -28.37
N LYS A 409 18.90 -0.54 -28.51
CA LYS A 409 19.63 -1.59 -29.23
C LYS A 409 19.56 -2.94 -28.51
N TYR A 410 19.75 -2.94 -27.19
CA TYR A 410 19.72 -4.15 -26.38
C TYR A 410 18.36 -4.85 -26.44
N HIS A 411 17.27 -4.09 -26.29
CA HIS A 411 15.90 -4.62 -26.33
C HIS A 411 15.31 -4.71 -27.75
N LYS A 412 16.01 -4.19 -28.77
CA LYS A 412 15.53 -4.10 -30.15
C LYS A 412 14.16 -3.41 -30.25
N THR A 413 13.96 -2.38 -29.43
CA THR A 413 12.69 -1.65 -29.36
C THR A 413 12.49 -0.82 -30.61
N LYS A 414 11.26 -0.84 -31.15
CA LYS A 414 10.92 -0.08 -32.37
C LYS A 414 10.20 1.23 -32.10
N TYR A 415 9.54 1.36 -30.95
CA TYR A 415 8.61 2.45 -30.70
C TYR A 415 8.98 3.25 -29.46
N VAL A 416 8.94 4.58 -29.60
CA VAL A 416 9.19 5.51 -28.51
C VAL A 416 8.02 6.47 -28.41
N ILE A 417 7.44 6.59 -27.22
CA ILE A 417 6.38 7.54 -26.92
C ILE A 417 6.93 8.68 -26.06
N CYS A 418 6.66 9.91 -26.48
CA CYS A 418 7.10 11.12 -25.80
C CYS A 418 5.90 12.03 -25.55
N ASN A 419 5.74 12.49 -24.31
CA ASN A 419 4.76 13.53 -24.01
C ASN A 419 5.09 14.80 -24.79
N SER A 420 4.09 15.43 -25.42
CA SER A 420 4.28 16.59 -26.31
C SER A 420 5.04 17.74 -25.65
N ARG A 421 4.95 17.90 -24.32
CA ARG A 421 5.68 18.95 -23.57
C ARG A 421 7.19 18.75 -23.53
N PHE A 422 7.68 17.55 -23.85
CA PHE A 422 9.10 17.19 -23.78
C PHE A 422 9.72 16.93 -25.16
N VAL A 423 9.00 17.14 -26.25
CA VAL A 423 9.51 16.92 -27.62
C VAL A 423 10.78 17.72 -27.87
N ASN A 424 10.79 19.02 -27.58
CA ASN A 424 11.98 19.86 -27.77
C ASN A 424 13.17 19.39 -26.92
N SER A 425 12.92 18.84 -25.72
CA SER A 425 13.98 18.25 -24.90
C SER A 425 14.48 16.95 -25.52
N PHE A 426 13.57 16.11 -26.04
CA PHE A 426 13.92 14.86 -26.69
C PHE A 426 14.77 15.08 -27.95
N GLU A 427 14.41 16.06 -28.78
CA GLU A 427 15.17 16.44 -29.97
C GLU A 427 16.57 16.93 -29.65
N ARG A 428 16.71 17.70 -28.56
CA ARG A 428 18.01 18.19 -28.11
C ARG A 428 18.86 17.07 -27.50
N ASP A 429 18.26 16.23 -26.66
CA ASP A 429 19.00 15.24 -25.88
C ASP A 429 19.30 13.98 -26.71
N GLN A 430 18.50 13.66 -27.73
CA GLN A 430 18.60 12.45 -28.56
C GLN A 430 18.47 12.74 -30.08
N PRO A 431 19.29 13.64 -30.65
CA PRO A 431 19.15 14.08 -32.04
C PRO A 431 19.32 12.94 -33.05
N ASP A 432 20.23 11.99 -32.79
CA ASP A 432 20.49 10.86 -33.67
C ASP A 432 19.28 9.93 -33.80
N PHE A 433 18.52 9.73 -32.72
CA PHE A 433 17.29 8.95 -32.77
C PHE A 433 16.22 9.66 -33.59
N ILE A 434 16.06 10.97 -33.40
CA ILE A 434 15.09 11.76 -34.14
C ILE A 434 15.41 11.74 -35.64
N ALA A 435 16.69 11.88 -36.02
CA ALA A 435 17.12 11.81 -37.42
C ALA A 435 16.84 10.44 -38.07
N ASN A 436 16.79 9.36 -37.28
CA ASN A 436 16.58 7.99 -37.74
C ASN A 436 15.21 7.41 -37.34
N SER A 437 14.21 8.27 -37.12
CA SER A 437 12.86 7.84 -36.78
C SER A 437 11.80 8.60 -37.57
N THR A 438 10.58 8.06 -37.58
CA THR A 438 9.40 8.69 -38.16
C THR A 438 8.30 8.80 -37.12
N VAL A 439 7.57 9.91 -37.15
CA VAL A 439 6.39 10.09 -36.30
C VAL A 439 5.22 9.36 -36.96
N ILE A 440 4.71 8.33 -36.30
CA ILE A 440 3.56 7.54 -36.77
C ILE A 440 2.25 7.94 -36.11
N TYR A 441 2.31 8.74 -35.04
CA TYR A 441 1.16 9.37 -34.41
C TYR A 441 1.58 10.65 -33.71
N GLN A 442 0.71 11.67 -33.79
CA GLN A 442 0.89 12.92 -33.08
C GLN A 442 -0.47 13.51 -32.70
N ASP A 443 -0.58 13.96 -31.46
CA ASP A 443 -1.64 14.84 -31.02
C ASP A 443 -1.14 15.88 -30.00
N SER A 444 -2.06 16.61 -29.38
CA SER A 444 -1.75 17.60 -28.34
C SER A 444 -1.09 17.01 -27.07
N GLN A 445 -1.18 15.70 -26.85
CA GLN A 445 -0.76 15.02 -25.63
C GLN A 445 0.57 14.29 -25.80
N PHE A 446 0.77 13.58 -26.90
CA PHE A 446 2.02 12.86 -27.17
C PHE A 446 2.33 12.64 -28.65
N LEU A 447 3.60 12.29 -28.90
CA LEU A 447 4.11 11.78 -30.16
C LEU A 447 4.53 10.32 -29.99
N LEU A 448 4.26 9.50 -31.01
CA LEU A 448 4.76 8.14 -31.14
C LEU A 448 5.72 8.07 -32.33
N TYR A 449 6.96 7.70 -32.04
CA TYR A 449 8.02 7.52 -33.01
C TYR A 449 8.21 6.04 -33.32
N GLN A 450 8.55 5.73 -34.57
CA GLN A 450 9.04 4.44 -35.02
C GLN A 450 10.47 4.59 -35.55
N THR A 451 11.42 3.78 -35.08
CA THR A 451 12.80 3.78 -35.61
C THR A 451 12.86 3.16 -37.01
N ASN A 452 13.68 3.77 -37.87
CA ASN A 452 13.99 3.34 -39.25
C ASN A 452 15.40 2.75 -39.38
N GLY A 453 15.96 2.17 -38.32
CA GLY A 453 17.30 1.58 -38.33
C GLY A 453 18.30 2.18 -37.33
N TYR A 454 17.79 2.84 -36.28
CA TYR A 454 18.56 3.34 -35.13
C TYR A 454 19.22 2.25 -34.29
#